data_AF-A0AAU5BAI6-F1
#
_entry.id   AF-A0AAU5BAI6-F1
#
_cell.length_a   1.000
_cell.length_b   1.000
_cell.length_c   1.000
_cell.angle_alpha   90.00
_cell.angle_beta   90.00
_cell.angle_gamma   90.00
#
_symmetry.space_group_name_H-M   'P 1'
#
loop_
_entity.id
_entity.type
_entity.pdbx_description
1 polymer ?
#
loop_
_entity_poly.entity_id
_entity_poly.type
_entity_poly.pdbx_seq_one_letter_code
_entity_poly.pdbx_strand_id
1 'polypeptide(L)'
;MTELLHLTEPGLWAAALHDGAHTWSTRGRTLQQEGYIHLSHPHQLPAVARMLYGSEEVELVVLVIDPARLTAPLRHEAMTEGGEEFPHLYGPLPVDAVVEVRPWPGPATGAGGGTTSR
;
A
#
# COMPACT_ATOMS: atom_id res chain seq x y z
N MET A 1 18.61 -0.88 4.02
CA MET A 1 17.45 -1.78 4.15
C MET A 1 16.39 -1.26 3.19
N THR A 2 15.80 -2.12 2.37
CA THR A 2 14.81 -1.70 1.37
C THR A 2 13.46 -1.57 2.05
N GLU A 3 12.88 -0.36 2.00
CA GLU A 3 11.55 -0.06 2.55
C GLU A 3 10.47 -0.72 1.67
N LEU A 4 9.51 -1.41 2.28
CA LEU A 4 8.31 -1.91 1.61
C LEU A 4 7.08 -1.16 2.11
N LEU A 5 6.15 -0.90 1.21
CA LEU A 5 4.98 -0.08 1.46
C LEU A 5 3.70 -0.86 1.14
N HIS A 6 2.64 -0.62 1.91
CA HIS A 6 1.30 -1.08 1.61
C HIS A 6 0.29 0.06 1.77
N LEU A 7 -0.58 0.24 0.79
CA LEU A 7 -1.61 1.27 0.80
C LEU A 7 -2.92 0.65 1.29
N THR A 8 -3.54 1.26 2.30
CA THR A 8 -4.79 0.75 2.87
C THR A 8 -5.65 1.89 3.43
N GLU A 9 -6.92 1.58 3.71
CA GLU A 9 -7.82 2.52 4.36
C GLU A 9 -7.54 2.57 5.88
N PRO A 10 -7.59 3.75 6.51
CA PRO A 10 -7.29 3.91 7.95
C PRO A 10 -8.10 2.98 8.85
N GLY A 11 -9.38 2.76 8.53
CA GLY A 11 -10.25 1.86 9.29
C GLY A 11 -9.80 0.39 9.25
N LEU A 12 -9.26 -0.06 8.10
CA LEU A 12 -8.74 -1.42 7.95
C LEU A 12 -7.43 -1.61 8.72
N TRP A 13 -6.59 -0.57 8.76
CA TRP A 13 -5.40 -0.59 9.60
C TRP A 13 -5.74 -0.56 11.10
N ALA A 14 -6.71 0.27 11.51
CA ALA A 14 -7.16 0.33 12.90
C ALA A 14 -7.72 -1.02 13.39
N ALA A 15 -8.47 -1.74 12.55
CA ALA A 15 -8.92 -3.10 12.85
C ALA A 15 -7.74 -4.08 12.99
N ALA A 16 -6.76 -4.01 12.09
CA ALA A 16 -5.57 -4.86 12.15
C ALA A 16 -4.77 -4.67 13.45
N LEU A 17 -4.70 -3.46 13.99
CA LEU A 17 -4.06 -3.19 15.29
C LEU A 17 -4.74 -3.95 16.44
N HIS A 18 -6.06 -4.17 16.37
CA HIS A 18 -6.80 -4.97 17.33
C HIS A 18 -6.56 -6.47 17.14
N ASP A 19 -6.57 -6.93 15.89
CA ASP A 19 -6.45 -8.34 15.52
C ASP A 19 -5.00 -8.87 15.55
N GLY A 20 -4.03 -7.96 15.62
CA GLY A 20 -2.59 -8.27 15.62
C GLY A 20 -1.98 -8.48 14.23
N ALA A 21 -2.79 -8.48 13.16
CA ALA A 21 -2.30 -8.57 11.79
C ALA A 21 -3.27 -7.95 10.78
N HIS A 22 -2.73 -7.42 9.69
CA HIS A 22 -3.49 -6.92 8.55
C HIS A 22 -3.68 -8.03 7.50
N THR A 23 -4.93 -8.18 7.03
CA THR A 23 -5.36 -9.28 6.15
C THR A 23 -6.03 -8.79 4.87
N TRP A 24 -5.88 -7.51 4.52
CA TRP A 24 -6.32 -6.98 3.23
C TRP A 24 -5.16 -7.00 2.24
N SER A 25 -5.43 -7.51 1.04
CA SER A 25 -4.42 -7.69 0.01
C SER A 25 -4.23 -6.42 -0.81
N THR A 26 -5.36 -5.79 -1.16
CA THR A 26 -5.46 -4.56 -1.93
C THR A 26 -6.87 -3.98 -1.74
N ARG A 27 -7.20 -2.89 -2.42
CA ARG A 27 -8.52 -2.25 -2.35
C ARG A 27 -9.64 -3.27 -2.61
N GLY A 28 -10.50 -3.48 -1.61
CA GLY A 28 -11.69 -4.33 -1.73
C GLY A 28 -11.42 -5.84 -1.83
N ARG A 29 -10.19 -6.31 -1.61
CA ARG A 29 -9.82 -7.73 -1.71
C ARG A 29 -9.02 -8.18 -0.49
N THR A 30 -9.41 -9.28 0.13
CA THR A 30 -8.71 -9.84 1.30
C THR A 30 -7.58 -10.78 0.89
N LEU A 31 -6.65 -11.04 1.82
CA LEU A 31 -5.61 -12.06 1.68
C LEU A 31 -6.19 -13.43 1.32
N GLN A 32 -7.35 -13.80 1.87
CA GLN A 32 -8.01 -15.07 1.55
C GLN A 32 -8.42 -15.15 0.08
N GLN A 33 -8.80 -14.03 -0.52
CA GLN A 33 -9.28 -13.97 -1.92
C GLN A 33 -8.13 -13.97 -2.94
N GLU A 34 -7.02 -13.30 -2.63
CA GLU A 34 -5.87 -13.16 -3.54
C GLU A 34 -4.75 -14.19 -3.29
N GLY A 35 -4.59 -14.65 -2.05
CA GLY A 35 -3.53 -15.58 -1.63
C GLY A 35 -2.23 -14.91 -1.18
N TYR A 36 -2.09 -13.59 -1.37
CA TYR A 36 -0.96 -12.77 -0.90
C TYR A 36 -1.40 -11.32 -0.69
N ILE A 37 -0.61 -10.52 0.04
CA ILE A 37 -0.77 -9.07 0.16
C ILE A 37 0.16 -8.36 -0.82
N HIS A 38 -0.38 -7.42 -1.59
CA HIS A 38 0.40 -6.58 -2.48
C HIS A 38 1.18 -5.54 -1.68
N LEU A 39 2.50 -5.58 -1.79
CA LEU A 39 3.38 -4.53 -1.30
C LEU A 39 3.95 -3.74 -2.49
N SER A 40 4.66 -2.67 -2.20
CA SER A 40 5.27 -1.80 -3.20
C SER A 40 6.59 -1.25 -2.68
N HIS A 41 7.52 -1.01 -3.57
CA HIS A 41 8.64 -0.11 -3.30
C HIS A 41 8.17 1.35 -3.36
N PRO A 42 8.91 2.30 -2.75
CA PRO A 42 8.54 3.71 -2.74
C PRO A 42 8.28 4.31 -4.13
N HIS A 43 9.05 3.91 -5.15
CA HIS A 43 8.88 4.42 -6.52
C HIS A 43 7.63 3.85 -7.23
N GLN A 44 7.11 2.71 -6.78
CA GLN A 44 5.93 2.04 -7.34
C GLN A 44 4.62 2.62 -6.82
N LEU A 45 4.63 3.10 -5.56
CA LEU A 45 3.42 3.45 -4.82
C LEU A 45 2.51 4.48 -5.52
N PRO A 46 3.02 5.57 -6.16
CA PRO A 46 2.15 6.53 -6.86
C PRO A 46 1.38 5.92 -8.03
N ALA A 47 1.99 5.00 -8.78
CA ALA A 47 1.33 4.32 -9.88
C ALA A 47 0.25 3.34 -9.37
N VAL A 48 0.57 2.60 -8.30
CA VAL A 48 -0.38 1.68 -7.63
C VAL A 48 -1.58 2.44 -7.06
N ALA A 49 -1.34 3.55 -6.36
CA ALA A 49 -2.40 4.39 -5.81
C ALA A 49 -3.36 4.87 -6.91
N ARG A 50 -2.82 5.36 -8.03
CA ARG A 50 -3.62 5.78 -9.19
C ARG A 50 -4.41 4.63 -9.81
N MET A 51 -3.82 3.44 -9.91
CA MET A 51 -4.47 2.27 -10.50
C MET A 51 -5.66 1.79 -9.66
N LEU A 52 -5.52 1.76 -8.33
CA LEU A 52 -6.53 1.21 -7.41
C LEU A 52 -7.61 2.22 -7.01
N TYR A 53 -7.22 3.48 -6.83
CA TYR A 53 -8.09 4.53 -6.27
C TYR A 53 -8.47 5.62 -7.27
N GLY A 54 -7.83 5.66 -8.44
CA GLY A 54 -8.15 6.63 -9.49
C GLY A 54 -7.97 8.08 -9.00
N SER A 55 -8.97 8.91 -9.27
CA SER A 55 -9.07 10.29 -8.80
C SER A 55 -10.03 10.45 -7.61
N GLU A 56 -10.45 9.35 -6.98
CA GLU A 56 -11.36 9.43 -5.85
C GLU A 56 -10.64 10.01 -4.64
N GLU A 57 -11.31 10.95 -3.96
CA GLU A 57 -10.85 11.50 -2.68
C GLU A 57 -11.17 10.49 -1.58
N VAL A 58 -10.29 9.49 -1.44
CA VAL A 58 -10.35 8.50 -0.37
C VAL A 58 -9.20 8.76 0.59
N GLU A 59 -9.49 8.81 1.88
CA GLU A 59 -8.46 8.87 2.91
C GLU A 59 -7.71 7.54 2.95
N LEU A 60 -6.40 7.59 2.76
CA LEU A 60 -5.53 6.41 2.73
C LEU A 60 -4.33 6.62 3.62
N VAL A 61 -3.80 5.52 4.13
CA VAL A 61 -2.53 5.46 4.85
C VAL A 61 -1.55 4.55 4.13
N VAL A 62 -0.28 4.88 4.24
CA VAL A 62 0.84 4.07 3.79
C VAL A 62 1.46 3.41 5.01
N LEU A 63 1.40 2.08 5.05
CA LEU A 63 2.10 1.28 6.03
C LEU A 63 3.54 1.09 5.55
N VAL A 64 4.49 1.51 6.36
CA VAL A 64 5.93 1.33 6.12
C VAL A 64 6.37 0.06 6.83
N ILE A 65 6.90 -0.89 6.08
CA ILE A 65 7.12 -2.26 6.53
C ILE A 65 8.62 -2.57 6.54
N ASP A 66 9.07 -3.14 7.66
CA ASP A 66 10.40 -3.72 7.80
C ASP A 66 10.38 -5.19 7.34
N PRO A 67 11.02 -5.53 6.20
CA PRO A 67 10.99 -6.89 5.66
C PRO A 67 11.61 -7.92 6.60
N ALA A 68 12.52 -7.51 7.49
CA ALA A 68 13.18 -8.42 8.43
C ALA A 68 12.24 -8.94 9.53
N ARG A 69 11.07 -8.30 9.70
CA ARG A 69 10.05 -8.68 10.69
C ARG A 69 8.91 -9.50 10.08
N LEU A 70 8.95 -9.73 8.78
CA LEU A 70 7.94 -10.55 8.10
C LEU A 70 8.13 -12.02 8.46
N THR A 71 7.04 -12.66 8.85
CA THR A 71 7.02 -14.09 9.22
C THR A 71 6.55 -14.98 8.08
N ALA A 72 5.96 -14.40 7.04
CA ALA A 72 5.49 -15.10 5.85
C ALA A 72 6.47 -14.91 4.66
N PRO A 73 6.45 -15.81 3.66
CA PRO A 73 7.32 -15.69 2.49
C PRO A 73 7.05 -14.40 1.72
N LEU A 74 8.12 -13.67 1.42
CA LEU A 74 8.12 -12.50 0.55
C LEU A 74 8.73 -12.89 -0.81
N ARG A 75 8.00 -12.65 -1.91
CA ARG A 75 8.50 -12.87 -3.28
C ARG A 75 8.38 -11.60 -4.08
N HIS A 76 9.32 -11.38 -5.00
CA HIS A 76 9.22 -10.30 -5.98
C HIS A 76 8.82 -10.96 -7.30
N GLU A 77 7.69 -10.53 -7.86
CA GLU A 77 7.11 -11.17 -9.04
C GLU A 77 6.59 -10.11 -10.00
N ALA A 78 6.88 -10.28 -11.29
CA ALA A 78 6.36 -9.43 -12.34
C ALA A 78 4.99 -9.95 -12.82
N MET A 79 4.07 -9.02 -13.12
CA MET A 79 2.77 -9.38 -13.71
C MET A 79 2.89 -9.90 -15.15
N THR A 80 3.98 -9.56 -15.84
CA THR A 80 4.30 -10.01 -17.20
C THR A 80 5.79 -10.30 -17.30
N GLU A 81 6.18 -11.22 -18.19
CA GLU A 81 7.58 -11.58 -18.40
C GLU A 81 8.43 -10.36 -18.81
N GLY A 82 9.53 -10.12 -18.09
CA GLY A 82 10.38 -8.95 -18.28
C GLY A 82 9.81 -7.62 -17.74
N GLY A 83 8.65 -7.67 -17.09
CA GLY A 83 8.04 -6.52 -16.42
C GLY A 83 8.70 -6.17 -15.09
N GLU A 84 8.24 -5.07 -14.50
CA GLU A 84 8.64 -4.68 -13.14
C GLU A 84 8.10 -5.67 -12.11
N GLU A 85 8.94 -6.04 -11.15
CA GLU A 85 8.58 -6.94 -10.06
C GLU A 85 7.98 -6.18 -8.88
N PHE A 86 6.90 -6.72 -8.33
CA PHE A 86 6.25 -6.21 -7.14
C PHE A 86 6.44 -7.20 -5.99
N PRO A 87 6.66 -6.70 -4.75
CA PRO A 87 6.75 -7.56 -3.59
C PRO A 87 5.36 -8.09 -3.19
N HIS A 88 5.24 -9.40 -3.04
CA HIS A 88 4.05 -10.12 -2.58
C HIS A 88 4.35 -10.88 -1.29
N LEU A 89 3.58 -10.59 -0.25
CA LEU A 89 3.66 -11.28 1.05
C LEU A 89 2.62 -12.41 1.10
N TYR A 90 3.08 -13.66 1.15
CA TYR A 90 2.21 -14.85 1.16
C TYR A 90 1.73 -15.21 2.57
N GLY A 91 1.06 -14.27 3.21
CA GLY A 91 0.53 -14.42 4.56
C GLY A 91 0.03 -13.09 5.12
N PRO A 92 -0.53 -13.11 6.35
CA PRO A 92 -0.97 -11.89 7.01
C PRO A 92 0.23 -10.99 7.31
N LEU A 93 0.05 -9.67 7.22
CA LEU A 93 1.07 -8.68 7.58
C LEU A 93 1.01 -8.44 9.10
N PRO A 94 2.03 -8.86 9.87
CA PRO A 94 2.07 -8.61 11.31
C PRO A 94 2.11 -7.10 11.61
N VAL A 95 1.38 -6.64 12.64
CA VAL A 95 1.37 -5.20 12.96
C VAL A 95 2.71 -4.68 13.48
N ASP A 96 3.54 -5.54 14.07
CA ASP A 96 4.89 -5.24 14.55
C ASP A 96 5.94 -5.14 13.43
N ALA A 97 5.62 -5.65 12.23
CA ALA A 97 6.38 -5.43 11.02
C ALA A 97 6.18 -4.03 10.43
N VAL A 98 5.09 -3.34 10.80
CA VAL A 98 4.84 -1.95 10.39
C VAL A 98 5.59 -1.00 11.34
N VAL A 99 6.59 -0.32 10.82
CA VAL A 99 7.49 0.57 11.59
C VAL A 99 7.07 2.03 11.56
N GLU A 100 6.24 2.42 10.58
CA GLU A 100 5.70 3.76 10.46
C GLU A 100 4.38 3.73 9.68
N VAL A 101 3.48 4.66 9.98
CA VAL A 101 2.22 4.86 9.25
C VAL A 101 2.18 6.31 8.80
N ARG A 102 2.09 6.54 7.49
CA ARG A 102 2.07 7.89 6.89
C ARG A 102 0.71 8.15 6.26
N PRO A 103 0.15 9.38 6.35
CA PRO A 103 -0.99 9.73 5.52
C PRO A 103 -0.57 9.72 4.05
N TRP A 104 -1.40 9.16 3.18
CA TRP A 104 -1.20 9.29 1.74
C TRP A 104 -1.64 10.71 1.32
N PRO A 105 -0.75 11.52 0.73
CA PRO A 105 -1.08 12.92 0.40
C PRO A 105 -2.10 13.07 -0.75
N GLY A 106 -2.55 11.95 -1.35
CA GLY A 106 -3.36 11.96 -2.55
C GLY A 106 -2.53 12.29 -3.80
N PRO A 107 -3.14 12.24 -4.99
CA PRO A 107 -2.54 12.89 -6.16
C PRO A 107 -2.37 14.38 -5.86
N ALA A 108 -1.20 14.96 -6.16
CA ALA A 108 -1.00 16.40 -6.03
C ALA A 108 -2.09 17.12 -6.85
N THR A 109 -3.08 17.70 -6.17
CA THR A 109 -4.02 18.62 -6.79
C THR A 109 -3.20 19.85 -7.15
N GLY A 110 -3.06 20.13 -8.44
CA GLY A 110 -2.29 21.28 -8.92
C GLY A 110 -2.74 22.54 -8.19
N ALA A 111 -1.82 23.16 -7.46
CA ALA A 111 -2.04 24.43 -6.80
C ALA A 111 -2.42 25.51 -7.84
N GLY A 112 -3.60 26.07 -7.69
CA GLY A 112 -3.96 27.46 -8.00
C GLY A 112 -3.45 28.06 -9.31
N GLY A 113 -4.20 27.86 -10.40
CA GLY A 113 -4.22 28.80 -11.52
C GLY A 113 -5.07 30.03 -11.16
N GLY A 114 -4.56 30.90 -10.29
CA GLY A 114 -5.14 32.23 -10.08
C GLY A 114 -4.98 33.07 -11.34
N THR A 115 -6.08 33.39 -12.01
CA THR A 115 -6.19 34.56 -12.89
C THR A 115 -7.63 35.06 -12.82
N THR A 116 -7.91 35.84 -11.78
CA THR A 116 -8.94 36.88 -11.80
C THR A 116 -8.24 38.20 -12.06
N SER A 117 -8.45 38.76 -13.25
CA SER A 117 -8.76 40.19 -13.47
C SER A 117 -8.60 40.54 -14.95
N ARG A 118 -9.71 40.83 -15.62
CA ARG A 118 -9.82 41.95 -16.54
C ARG A 118 -11.21 42.56 -16.42
#